data_AF-A0AAN6M2S2-F1
#
_entry.id   AF-A0AAN6M2S2-F1
#
_cell.length_a   1.000
_cell.length_b   1.000
_cell.length_c   1.000
_cell.angle_alpha   90.00
_cell.angle_beta   90.00
_cell.angle_gamma   90.00
#
_symmetry.space_group_name_H-M   'P 1'
#
loop_
_entity.id
_entity.type
_entity.pdbx_description
1 polymer ?
#
loop_
_entity_poly.entity_id
_entity_poly.type
_entity_poly.pdbx_seq_one_letter_code
_entity_poly.pdbx_strand_id
1 'polypeptide(L)'
;MGEFVSEAELQGVKHMDDNDGIRDFSQPIRFDLQTGKPKKTVDIGRDGTSLSLDPYGRILQASTFHPVHGIVVAVPFAQFDGSQFHCPAYVRSYRKRMLQCIQDDGPGLGFDIGSRVDQVWVNIPEANVATFTFSVDTSIDIFLRVEVLEGGDILQSVIATNMSSKSADLLWSVNLSASLNRASYGQLTEGGPIPLPRSHNVLLPGSYDRVNIVNPDLGAQLAFSFDTDDINQPSGWPSNGLETYDHPLDLRIPQRLHLTPLSSHTIDCKFRLLPHTQPHSFTSLPRKPQIHPKNSDHNTSPSPSPSPWKQPTTPTTYILRRATDYILSACTIPVSPLATCIITDHVALPLGWNRDNYWQLRLLEASSHLGVLSSRKTTRVLASVVPGDGEAEGWRGVPIGSAVLSVA
;
A
#
# COMPACT_ATOMS: atom_id res chain seq x y z
N MET A 1 -19.60 5.02 -32.95
CA MET A 1 -20.72 4.06 -32.80
C MET A 1 -20.62 3.52 -31.41
N GLY A 2 -21.59 3.88 -30.56
CA GLY A 2 -21.56 3.58 -29.13
C GLY A 2 -22.19 2.23 -28.86
N GLU A 3 -21.50 1.44 -28.05
CA GLU A 3 -22.13 0.40 -27.24
C GLU A 3 -22.26 0.95 -25.82
N PHE A 4 -23.51 1.13 -25.41
CA PHE A 4 -23.87 1.41 -24.03
C PHE A 4 -23.52 0.18 -23.19
N VAL A 5 -22.64 0.37 -22.22
CA VAL A 5 -22.41 -0.60 -21.15
C VAL A 5 -23.68 -0.62 -20.29
N SER A 6 -24.38 -1.75 -20.30
CA SER A 6 -25.60 -1.99 -19.51
C SER A 6 -25.33 -1.91 -18.00
N GLU A 7 -26.34 -1.53 -17.22
CA GLU A 7 -26.43 -1.51 -15.75
C GLU A 7 -26.02 -2.82 -15.01
N ALA A 8 -25.59 -3.86 -15.74
CA ALA A 8 -25.14 -5.13 -15.19
C ALA A 8 -23.71 -5.10 -14.59
N GLU A 9 -22.90 -4.06 -14.79
CA GLU A 9 -21.52 -3.99 -14.28
C GLU A 9 -21.38 -3.53 -12.81
N LEU A 10 -22.48 -3.18 -12.15
CA LEU A 10 -22.54 -2.94 -10.70
C LEU A 10 -22.85 -4.21 -9.88
N GLN A 11 -23.06 -5.37 -10.53
CA GLN A 11 -23.46 -6.63 -9.88
C GLN A 11 -22.30 -7.62 -9.60
N GLY A 12 -21.09 -7.11 -9.37
CA GLY A 12 -19.92 -7.93 -9.02
C GLY A 12 -19.81 -8.32 -7.53
N VAL A 13 -20.81 -8.00 -6.71
CA VAL A 13 -20.93 -8.45 -5.32
C VAL A 13 -22.22 -9.27 -5.24
N LYS A 14 -22.16 -10.56 -5.62
CA LYS A 14 -23.28 -11.49 -5.45
C LYS A 14 -22.99 -12.43 -4.29
N HIS A 15 -23.88 -12.33 -3.30
CA HIS A 15 -24.08 -13.18 -2.12
C HIS A 15 -22.93 -13.26 -1.10
N MET A 16 -22.80 -12.20 -0.30
CA MET A 16 -22.60 -12.40 1.15
C MET A 16 -23.94 -12.84 1.72
N ASP A 17 -23.92 -13.82 2.62
CA ASP A 17 -25.09 -14.40 3.28
C ASP A 17 -26.16 -13.34 3.65
N ASP A 18 -27.40 -13.61 3.25
CA ASP A 18 -28.62 -12.93 3.66
C ASP A 18 -28.91 -13.17 5.16
N ASN A 19 -28.00 -12.69 6.01
CA ASN A 19 -28.29 -12.40 7.40
C ASN A 19 -28.04 -10.91 7.57
N ASP A 20 -29.13 -10.15 7.53
CA ASP A 20 -29.30 -8.70 7.32
C ASP A 20 -28.72 -7.82 8.46
N GLY A 21 -27.55 -8.21 9.00
CA GLY A 21 -26.75 -7.43 9.92
C GLY A 21 -25.91 -6.45 9.12
N ILE A 22 -26.10 -5.15 9.38
CA ILE A 22 -25.20 -4.10 8.91
C ILE A 22 -23.77 -4.51 9.27
N ARG A 23 -22.92 -4.69 8.25
CA ARG A 23 -21.50 -5.02 8.43
C ARG A 23 -20.86 -4.07 9.45
N ASP A 24 -20.18 -4.64 10.45
CA ASP A 24 -19.36 -3.85 11.36
C ASP A 24 -18.06 -3.43 10.66
N PHE A 25 -17.98 -2.15 10.28
CA PHE A 25 -16.81 -1.60 9.60
C PHE A 25 -15.60 -1.37 10.52
N SER A 26 -15.72 -1.69 11.81
CA SER A 26 -14.58 -1.76 12.73
C SER A 26 -13.82 -3.10 12.63
N GLN A 27 -14.42 -4.12 12.01
CA GLN A 27 -13.82 -5.44 11.84
C GLN A 27 -12.93 -5.52 10.59
N PRO A 28 -11.94 -6.43 10.59
CA PRO A 28 -11.15 -6.74 9.40
C PRO A 28 -12.02 -7.08 8.18
N ILE A 29 -11.56 -6.68 7.00
CA ILE A 29 -12.17 -7.05 5.73
C ILE A 29 -11.74 -8.48 5.38
N ARG A 30 -12.71 -9.37 5.20
CA ARG A 30 -12.45 -10.72 4.69
C ARG A 30 -12.49 -10.71 3.16
N PHE A 31 -11.48 -11.31 2.54
CA PHE A 31 -11.45 -11.62 1.12
C PHE A 31 -11.44 -13.14 0.95
N ASP A 32 -12.35 -13.64 0.10
CA ASP A 32 -12.33 -15.02 -0.36
C ASP A 32 -11.66 -15.07 -1.74
N LEU A 33 -10.41 -15.51 -1.76
CA LEU A 33 -9.55 -15.50 -2.93
C LEU A 33 -9.90 -16.61 -3.93
N GLN A 34 -10.74 -17.58 -3.54
CA GLN A 34 -11.30 -18.56 -4.48
C GLN A 34 -12.42 -17.95 -5.32
N THR A 35 -13.22 -17.04 -4.75
CA THR A 35 -14.34 -16.39 -5.46
C THR A 35 -13.88 -15.22 -6.33
N GLY A 36 -12.78 -14.58 -5.98
CA GLY A 36 -12.18 -13.51 -6.77
C GLY A 36 -11.15 -12.73 -6.00
N LYS A 37 -10.13 -12.24 -6.73
CA LYS A 37 -9.09 -11.41 -6.11
C LYS A 37 -9.52 -9.95 -6.01
N PRO A 38 -9.04 -9.21 -4.98
CA PRO A 38 -9.36 -7.80 -4.81
C PRO A 38 -9.03 -6.94 -6.02
N LYS A 39 -9.90 -5.97 -6.29
CA LYS A 39 -9.75 -5.00 -7.40
C LYS A 39 -9.01 -3.73 -6.99
N LYS A 40 -8.50 -3.68 -5.76
CA LYS A 40 -7.75 -2.57 -5.18
C LYS A 40 -6.62 -3.09 -4.31
N THR A 41 -5.59 -2.27 -4.17
CA THR A 41 -4.48 -2.47 -3.23
C THR A 41 -4.87 -2.05 -1.82
N VAL A 42 -4.06 -2.48 -0.86
CA VAL A 42 -4.10 -1.99 0.52
C VAL A 42 -3.03 -0.90 0.63
N ASP A 43 -3.48 0.35 0.74
CA ASP A 43 -2.57 1.50 0.71
C ASP A 43 -2.36 2.07 2.14
N ILE A 44 -1.08 2.21 2.50
CA ILE A 44 -0.61 2.77 3.77
C ILE A 44 0.61 3.66 3.55
N GLY A 45 0.95 4.51 4.52
CA GLY A 45 2.10 5.39 4.39
C GLY A 45 2.35 6.27 5.61
N ARG A 46 3.53 6.91 5.64
CA ARG A 46 3.96 7.85 6.67
C ARG A 46 5.21 8.60 6.19
N ASP A 47 5.33 9.87 6.56
CA ASP A 47 6.54 10.69 6.37
C ASP A 47 7.05 10.71 4.92
N GLY A 48 6.14 10.75 3.94
CA GLY A 48 6.48 10.75 2.51
C GLY A 48 6.87 9.39 1.94
N THR A 49 6.85 8.33 2.75
CA THR A 49 6.91 6.94 2.27
C THR A 49 5.49 6.39 2.17
N SER A 50 5.13 5.85 1.02
CA SER A 50 3.82 5.18 0.83
C SER A 50 3.97 3.83 0.17
N LEU A 51 3.06 2.92 0.50
CA LEU A 51 3.03 1.54 0.06
C LEU A 51 1.67 1.21 -0.56
N SER A 52 1.70 0.44 -1.63
CA SER A 52 0.56 -0.33 -2.13
C SER A 52 0.85 -1.81 -1.90
N LEU A 53 0.00 -2.48 -1.14
CA LEU A 53 0.13 -3.89 -0.80
C LEU A 53 -0.92 -4.73 -1.51
N ASP A 54 -0.59 -5.97 -1.77
CA ASP A 54 -1.55 -6.97 -2.22
C ASP A 54 -2.29 -7.62 -1.03
N PRO A 55 -3.26 -8.52 -1.28
CA PRO A 55 -4.02 -9.17 -0.21
C PRO A 55 -3.19 -10.08 0.70
N TYR A 56 -1.98 -10.47 0.30
CA TYR A 56 -1.06 -11.27 1.11
C TYR A 56 -0.04 -10.39 1.85
N GLY A 57 -0.16 -9.06 1.74
CA GLY A 57 0.77 -8.09 2.32
C GLY A 57 2.10 -7.96 1.58
N ARG A 58 2.23 -8.53 0.37
CA ARG A 58 3.38 -8.30 -0.51
C ARG A 58 3.34 -6.87 -1.03
N ILE A 59 4.49 -6.21 -1.08
CA ILE A 59 4.58 -4.81 -1.51
C ILE A 59 4.61 -4.78 -3.05
N LEU A 60 3.59 -4.15 -3.65
CA LEU A 60 3.50 -3.95 -5.10
C LEU A 60 4.09 -2.62 -5.54
N GLN A 61 4.13 -1.64 -4.64
CA GLN A 61 4.83 -0.38 -4.83
C GLN A 61 5.27 0.15 -3.47
N ALA A 62 6.53 0.57 -3.37
CA ALA A 62 6.98 1.52 -2.35
C ALA A 62 7.39 2.81 -3.05
N SER A 63 7.08 3.96 -2.47
CA SER A 63 7.43 5.25 -3.06
C SER A 63 7.94 6.24 -2.04
N THR A 64 8.86 7.13 -2.46
CA THR A 64 9.40 8.21 -1.64
C THR A 64 9.78 9.42 -2.49
N PHE A 65 10.04 10.55 -1.85
CA PHE A 65 10.48 11.77 -2.51
C PHE A 65 11.98 11.77 -2.80
N HIS A 66 12.33 12.20 -4.01
CA HIS A 66 13.68 12.44 -4.48
C HIS A 66 13.84 13.91 -4.90
N PRO A 67 14.86 14.63 -4.41
CA PRO A 67 14.99 16.07 -4.62
C PRO A 67 15.19 16.45 -6.10
N VAL A 68 15.85 15.60 -6.88
CA VAL A 68 16.05 15.80 -8.34
C VAL A 68 14.89 15.26 -9.19
N HIS A 69 14.37 14.07 -8.88
CA HIS A 69 13.47 13.34 -9.78
C HIS A 69 11.98 13.38 -9.38
N GLY A 70 11.64 13.98 -8.24
CA GLY A 70 10.30 13.93 -7.66
C GLY A 70 10.05 12.58 -6.99
N ILE A 71 8.88 11.97 -7.17
CA ILE A 71 8.62 10.63 -6.65
C ILE A 71 9.44 9.57 -7.38
N VAL A 72 10.11 8.74 -6.58
CA VAL A 72 10.73 7.48 -7.01
C VAL A 72 9.99 6.31 -6.41
N VAL A 73 10.01 5.18 -7.10
CA VAL A 73 9.25 3.98 -6.76
C VAL A 73 10.13 2.73 -6.84
N ALA A 74 9.85 1.76 -5.98
CA ALA A 74 10.28 0.38 -6.10
C ALA A 74 9.05 -0.49 -6.43
N VAL A 75 9.08 -1.18 -7.56
CA VAL A 75 7.95 -1.96 -8.10
C VAL A 75 8.43 -3.30 -8.70
N PRO A 76 7.62 -4.37 -8.73
CA PRO A 76 8.02 -5.67 -9.27
C PRO A 76 7.85 -5.80 -10.80
N PHE A 77 7.77 -4.68 -11.52
CA PHE A 77 7.57 -4.66 -12.96
C PHE A 77 8.43 -3.59 -13.63
N ALA A 78 8.60 -3.73 -14.95
CA ALA A 78 9.44 -2.82 -15.74
C ALA A 78 9.01 -1.35 -15.65
N GLN A 79 9.99 -0.45 -15.82
CA GLN A 79 9.77 0.98 -15.93
C GLN A 79 8.74 1.33 -17.03
N PHE A 80 8.07 2.48 -16.87
CA PHE A 80 7.25 3.05 -17.93
C PHE A 80 8.11 3.37 -19.16
N ASP A 81 7.65 2.98 -20.35
CA ASP A 81 8.30 3.36 -21.61
C ASP A 81 8.02 4.83 -21.92
N GLY A 82 9.04 5.68 -21.76
CA GLY A 82 8.94 7.12 -22.01
C GLY A 82 8.51 7.48 -23.44
N SER A 83 8.70 6.61 -24.43
CA SER A 83 8.22 6.86 -25.80
C SER A 83 6.68 6.79 -25.91
N GLN A 84 6.03 6.18 -24.91
CA GLN A 84 4.59 5.91 -24.91
C GLN A 84 3.78 6.91 -24.08
N PHE A 85 4.37 8.02 -23.63
CA PHE A 85 3.66 9.04 -22.82
C PHE A 85 2.36 9.53 -23.48
N HIS A 86 2.34 9.62 -24.81
CA HIS A 86 1.21 10.10 -25.59
C HIS A 86 0.27 8.99 -26.08
N CYS A 87 0.47 7.74 -25.65
CA CYS A 87 -0.37 6.60 -26.01
C CYS A 87 -1.34 6.28 -24.85
N PRO A 88 -2.61 6.72 -24.89
CA PRO A 88 -3.53 6.55 -23.76
C PRO A 88 -3.81 5.07 -23.44
N ALA A 89 -3.79 4.21 -24.45
CA ALA A 89 -3.96 2.76 -24.26
C ALA A 89 -2.80 2.17 -23.45
N TYR A 90 -1.56 2.53 -23.79
CA TYR A 90 -0.37 2.11 -23.05
C TYR A 90 -0.40 2.64 -21.62
N VAL A 91 -0.67 3.95 -21.43
CA VAL A 91 -0.75 4.56 -20.09
C VAL A 91 -1.78 3.85 -19.20
N ARG A 92 -2.97 3.56 -19.73
CA ARG A 92 -4.01 2.82 -18.99
C ARG A 92 -3.59 1.39 -18.68
N SER A 93 -2.92 0.70 -19.61
CA SER A 93 -2.39 -0.64 -19.39
C SER A 93 -1.31 -0.64 -18.30
N TYR A 94 -0.36 0.30 -18.37
CA TYR A 94 0.69 0.44 -17.38
C TYR A 94 0.14 0.68 -15.97
N ARG A 95 -0.83 1.60 -15.83
CA ARG A 95 -1.50 1.88 -14.54
C ARG A 95 -2.22 0.68 -13.94
N LYS A 96 -2.61 -0.31 -14.76
CA LYS A 96 -3.25 -1.55 -14.29
C LYS A 96 -2.25 -2.60 -13.81
N ARG A 97 -0.94 -2.42 -14.00
CA ARG A 97 0.07 -3.45 -13.69
C ARG A 97 0.03 -3.96 -12.26
N MET A 98 -0.15 -3.09 -11.26
CA MET A 98 -0.27 -3.57 -9.87
C MET A 98 -1.50 -4.46 -9.68
N LEU A 99 -2.65 -4.08 -10.23
CA LEU A 99 -3.85 -4.92 -10.16
C LEU A 99 -3.64 -6.22 -10.94
N GLN A 100 -2.93 -6.17 -12.06
CA GLN A 100 -2.56 -7.35 -12.80
C GLN A 100 -1.63 -8.27 -11.99
N CYS A 101 -0.66 -7.74 -11.25
CA CYS A 101 0.14 -8.52 -10.31
C CYS A 101 -0.76 -9.23 -9.27
N ILE A 102 -1.79 -8.56 -8.74
CA ILE A 102 -2.76 -9.23 -7.86
C ILE A 102 -3.45 -10.37 -8.62
N GLN A 103 -4.05 -10.09 -9.79
CA GLN A 103 -4.81 -11.06 -10.56
C GLN A 103 -3.98 -12.28 -10.97
N ASP A 104 -2.76 -12.06 -11.41
CA ASP A 104 -1.85 -13.10 -11.91
C ASP A 104 -1.07 -13.81 -10.79
N ASP A 105 -1.29 -13.43 -9.53
CA ASP A 105 -0.47 -13.87 -8.38
C ASP A 105 1.03 -13.56 -8.60
N GLY A 106 1.28 -12.43 -9.24
CA GLY A 106 2.62 -11.94 -9.52
C GLY A 106 3.40 -11.70 -8.23
N PRO A 107 4.72 -11.91 -8.26
CA PRO A 107 5.56 -11.64 -7.11
C PRO A 107 5.48 -10.16 -6.70
N GLY A 108 5.24 -9.89 -5.42
CA GLY A 108 5.53 -8.59 -4.82
C GLY A 108 6.86 -8.62 -4.06
N LEU A 109 7.28 -7.47 -3.54
CA LEU A 109 8.46 -7.34 -2.69
C LEU A 109 8.15 -7.83 -1.26
N GLY A 110 9.17 -8.43 -0.64
CA GLY A 110 9.17 -8.86 0.74
C GLY A 110 8.72 -10.30 0.96
N PHE A 111 8.00 -10.55 2.07
CA PHE A 111 7.61 -11.92 2.40
C PHE A 111 6.55 -12.48 1.44
N ASP A 112 6.81 -13.68 0.94
CA ASP A 112 5.86 -14.46 0.15
C ASP A 112 5.63 -15.82 0.83
N ILE A 113 4.45 -15.98 1.44
CA ILE A 113 4.09 -17.10 2.34
C ILE A 113 3.27 -18.17 1.58
N GLY A 114 3.62 -18.41 0.31
CA GLY A 114 3.08 -19.50 -0.51
C GLY A 114 1.63 -19.29 -1.00
N SER A 115 1.25 -20.08 -2.01
CA SER A 115 0.09 -19.84 -2.87
C SER A 115 -1.21 -20.57 -2.49
N ARG A 116 -1.31 -21.12 -1.27
CA ARG A 116 -2.50 -21.88 -0.82
C ARG A 116 -3.20 -21.19 0.33
N VAL A 117 -3.72 -20.01 0.04
CA VAL A 117 -4.48 -19.22 0.98
C VAL A 117 -5.83 -18.90 0.35
N ASP A 118 -6.87 -19.50 0.90
CA ASP A 118 -8.24 -19.33 0.41
C ASP A 118 -8.84 -18.02 0.90
N GLN A 119 -8.53 -17.64 2.15
CA GLN A 119 -9.16 -16.52 2.83
C GLN A 119 -8.14 -15.68 3.56
N VAL A 120 -8.25 -14.37 3.39
CA VAL A 120 -7.43 -13.39 4.10
C VAL A 120 -8.30 -12.35 4.78
N TRP A 121 -7.96 -12.03 6.02
CA TRP A 121 -8.51 -10.92 6.77
C TRP A 121 -7.51 -9.77 6.75
N VAL A 122 -7.92 -8.64 6.19
CA VAL A 122 -7.12 -7.42 6.10
C VAL A 122 -7.69 -6.38 7.04
N ASN A 123 -6.84 -5.80 7.87
CA ASN A 123 -7.18 -4.66 8.69
C ASN A 123 -6.17 -3.54 8.52
N ILE A 124 -6.63 -2.30 8.56
CA ILE A 124 -5.79 -1.10 8.47
C ILE A 124 -6.08 -0.30 9.74
N PRO A 125 -5.45 -0.64 10.88
CA PRO A 125 -5.74 0.02 12.15
C PRO A 125 -5.30 1.49 12.17
N GLU A 126 -4.26 1.83 11.40
CA GLU A 126 -3.69 3.17 11.32
C GLU A 126 -3.30 3.49 9.87
N ALA A 127 -3.13 4.77 9.54
CA ALA A 127 -2.81 5.19 8.18
C ALA A 127 -1.48 4.61 7.65
N ASN A 128 -0.58 4.22 8.56
CA ASN A 128 0.74 3.67 8.30
C ASN A 128 0.88 2.17 8.61
N VAL A 129 -0.20 1.46 8.99
CA VAL A 129 -0.15 0.05 9.42
C VAL A 129 -1.23 -0.76 8.71
N ALA A 130 -0.85 -1.89 8.11
CA ALA A 130 -1.78 -2.91 7.63
C ALA A 130 -1.45 -4.26 8.29
N THR A 131 -2.48 -5.03 8.62
CA THR A 131 -2.35 -6.38 9.16
C THR A 131 -3.14 -7.37 8.33
N PHE A 132 -2.57 -8.54 8.13
CA PHE A 132 -3.11 -9.63 7.33
C PHE A 132 -3.14 -10.88 8.19
N THR A 133 -4.26 -11.57 8.20
CA THR A 133 -4.40 -12.85 8.91
C THR A 133 -4.95 -13.89 7.97
N PHE A 134 -4.34 -15.06 7.95
CA PHE A 134 -4.76 -16.20 7.13
C PHE A 134 -4.14 -17.50 7.64
N SER A 135 -4.62 -18.65 7.18
CA SER A 135 -4.07 -19.96 7.54
C SER A 135 -3.48 -20.65 6.32
N VAL A 136 -2.35 -21.33 6.50
CA VAL A 136 -1.66 -22.16 5.50
C VAL A 136 -1.86 -23.62 5.87
N ASP A 137 -2.28 -24.44 4.90
CA ASP A 137 -2.53 -25.88 5.04
C ASP A 137 -3.39 -26.23 6.27
N THR A 138 -4.30 -25.33 6.69
CA THR A 138 -5.21 -25.42 7.85
C THR A 138 -4.54 -25.60 9.23
N SER A 139 -3.21 -25.64 9.29
CA SER A 139 -2.46 -26.01 10.50
C SER A 139 -1.52 -24.90 10.99
N ILE A 140 -1.21 -23.92 10.14
CA ILE A 140 -0.35 -22.80 10.47
C ILE A 140 -1.14 -21.52 10.30
N ASP A 141 -1.36 -20.81 11.40
CA ASP A 141 -1.93 -19.47 11.37
C ASP A 141 -0.83 -18.44 11.14
N ILE A 142 -1.09 -17.52 10.23
CA ILE A 142 -0.18 -16.43 9.86
C ILE A 142 -0.81 -15.12 10.28
N PHE A 143 -0.05 -14.33 11.03
CA PHE A 143 -0.31 -12.92 11.26
C PHE A 143 0.85 -12.11 10.67
N LEU A 144 0.59 -11.38 9.59
CA LEU A 144 1.55 -10.48 8.96
C LEU A 144 1.17 -9.03 9.28
N ARG A 145 2.13 -8.25 9.76
CA ARG A 145 2.00 -6.82 9.98
C ARG A 145 2.97 -6.07 9.08
N VAL A 146 2.46 -5.11 8.32
CA VAL A 146 3.26 -4.19 7.50
C VAL A 146 3.08 -2.78 8.06
N GLU A 147 4.18 -2.11 8.37
CA GLU A 147 4.18 -0.77 8.94
C GLU A 147 5.20 0.13 8.25
N VAL A 148 4.81 1.37 7.98
CA VAL A 148 5.75 2.46 7.69
C VAL A 148 6.07 3.18 9.00
N LEU A 149 7.31 3.01 9.45
CA LEU A 149 7.84 3.60 10.68
C LEU A 149 8.11 5.09 10.51
N GLU A 150 8.33 5.76 11.64
CA GLU A 150 8.84 7.13 11.63
C GLU A 150 10.18 7.20 10.90
N GLY A 151 10.34 8.25 10.10
CA GLY A 151 11.49 8.38 9.21
C GLY A 151 11.38 7.52 7.96
N GLY A 152 10.37 6.66 7.83
CA GLY A 152 9.96 5.96 6.60
C GLY A 152 10.68 4.64 6.30
N ASP A 153 11.30 4.02 7.29
CA ASP A 153 11.62 2.58 7.25
C ASP A 153 10.31 1.78 7.14
N ILE A 154 10.32 0.69 6.41
CA ILE A 154 9.18 -0.22 6.24
C ILE A 154 9.49 -1.49 7.00
N LEU A 155 8.62 -1.89 7.92
CA LEU A 155 8.73 -3.15 8.66
C LEU A 155 7.65 -4.11 8.16
N GLN A 156 8.06 -5.31 7.74
CA GLN A 156 7.17 -6.46 7.66
C GLN A 156 7.53 -7.43 8.77
N SER A 157 6.54 -7.87 9.55
CA SER A 157 6.69 -8.81 10.64
C SER A 157 5.68 -9.93 10.49
N VAL A 158 6.16 -11.17 10.43
CA VAL A 158 5.36 -12.38 10.29
C VAL A 158 5.43 -13.16 11.59
N ILE A 159 4.27 -13.44 12.17
CA ILE A 159 4.11 -14.40 13.24
C ILE A 159 3.44 -15.64 12.64
N ALA A 160 4.17 -16.75 12.63
CA ALA A 160 3.66 -18.05 12.20
C ALA A 160 3.42 -18.93 13.42
N THR A 161 2.18 -19.39 13.61
CA THR A 161 1.76 -20.20 14.75
C THR A 161 1.27 -21.56 14.27
N ASN A 162 1.94 -22.63 14.71
CA ASN A 162 1.47 -23.99 14.45
C ASN A 162 0.37 -24.34 15.44
N MET A 163 -0.87 -24.48 14.94
CA MET A 163 -2.05 -24.78 15.75
C MET A 163 -2.25 -26.28 15.99
N SER A 164 -1.40 -27.12 15.41
CA SER A 164 -1.52 -28.57 15.49
C SER A 164 -0.66 -29.19 16.60
N SER A 165 -1.01 -30.42 16.98
CA SER A 165 -0.23 -31.24 17.93
C SER A 165 0.98 -31.93 17.29
N LYS A 166 1.25 -31.70 16.00
CA LYS A 166 2.38 -32.25 15.25
C LYS A 166 3.28 -31.12 14.77
N SER A 167 4.56 -31.41 14.53
CA SER A 167 5.41 -30.42 13.87
C SER A 167 4.94 -30.17 12.45
N ALA A 168 5.14 -28.96 11.96
CA ALA A 168 4.80 -28.55 10.61
C ALA A 168 5.95 -27.73 9.99
N ASP A 169 6.08 -27.78 8.67
CA ASP A 169 7.04 -26.97 7.93
C ASP A 169 6.30 -25.85 7.19
N LEU A 170 6.68 -24.61 7.45
CA LEU A 170 6.24 -23.46 6.66
C LEU A 170 7.26 -23.20 5.54
N LEU A 171 6.82 -23.33 4.29
CA LEU A 171 7.58 -22.87 3.13
C LEU A 171 7.23 -21.41 2.84
N TRP A 172 8.26 -20.59 2.70
CA TRP A 172 8.11 -19.17 2.43
C TRP A 172 9.31 -18.65 1.63
N SER A 173 9.27 -17.41 1.17
CA SER A 173 10.43 -16.81 0.51
C SER A 173 10.54 -15.31 0.80
N VAL A 174 11.77 -14.78 0.75
CA VAL A 174 12.00 -13.34 0.60
C VAL A 174 12.08 -13.05 -0.89
N ASN A 175 11.25 -12.12 -1.35
CA ASN A 175 11.23 -11.69 -2.73
C ASN A 175 11.80 -10.27 -2.85
N LEU A 176 12.87 -10.16 -3.63
CA LEU A 176 13.59 -8.91 -3.89
C LEU A 176 13.41 -8.48 -5.35
N SER A 177 12.31 -8.89 -5.98
CA SER A 177 12.05 -8.57 -7.37
C SER A 177 11.64 -7.11 -7.53
N ALA A 178 12.63 -6.23 -7.73
CA ALA A 178 12.44 -4.79 -7.74
C ALA A 178 13.02 -4.12 -8.99
N SER A 179 12.28 -3.16 -9.52
CA SER A 179 12.76 -2.11 -10.41
C SER A 179 12.65 -0.78 -9.68
N LEU A 180 13.76 -0.06 -9.57
CA LEU A 180 13.82 1.29 -9.02
C LEU A 180 13.68 2.31 -10.14
N ASN A 181 12.58 3.05 -10.09
CA ASN A 181 12.16 3.91 -11.17
C ASN A 181 11.78 5.29 -10.64
N ARG A 182 11.89 6.29 -11.50
CA ARG A 182 11.10 7.50 -11.31
C ARG A 182 9.64 7.21 -11.60
N ALA A 183 8.72 7.77 -10.83
CA ALA A 183 7.30 7.69 -11.14
C ALA A 183 7.00 8.32 -12.52
N SER A 184 6.08 7.71 -13.26
CA SER A 184 5.70 8.17 -14.61
C SER A 184 4.66 9.28 -14.55
N TYR A 185 5.07 10.48 -14.96
CA TYR A 185 4.19 11.65 -15.10
C TYR A 185 3.74 11.79 -16.55
N GLY A 186 2.75 11.02 -16.95
CA GLY A 186 2.17 11.17 -18.28
C GLY A 186 1.52 12.55 -18.46
N GLN A 187 2.07 13.35 -19.38
CA GLN A 187 1.39 14.43 -20.11
C GLN A 187 0.87 15.69 -19.37
N LEU A 188 1.13 15.90 -18.07
CA LEU A 188 0.45 16.99 -17.35
C LEU A 188 1.34 18.14 -16.83
N THR A 189 2.62 18.17 -17.21
CA THR A 189 3.50 19.32 -16.96
C THR A 189 3.48 20.27 -18.16
N GLU A 190 3.38 21.58 -17.92
CA GLU A 190 3.37 22.60 -18.98
C GLU A 190 4.58 22.50 -19.92
N GLY A 191 5.72 21.99 -19.41
CA GLY A 191 6.96 21.75 -20.17
C GLY A 191 7.05 20.40 -20.90
N GLY A 192 5.98 19.60 -20.94
CA GLY A 192 6.00 18.26 -21.50
C GLY A 192 6.61 17.20 -20.55
N PRO A 193 6.70 15.93 -20.99
CA PRO A 193 7.13 14.85 -20.12
C PRO A 193 8.54 15.05 -19.56
N ILE A 194 8.70 14.89 -18.25
CA ILE A 194 10.02 14.89 -17.62
C ILE A 194 10.74 13.59 -18.01
N PRO A 195 11.99 13.65 -18.54
CA PRO A 195 12.75 12.46 -18.94
C PRO A 195 12.85 11.44 -17.81
N LEU A 196 12.70 10.16 -18.17
CA LEU A 196 12.92 9.05 -17.25
C LEU A 196 14.42 8.69 -17.26
N PRO A 197 15.07 8.63 -16.09
CA PRO A 197 16.39 8.04 -15.98
C PRO A 197 16.37 6.59 -16.44
N ARG A 198 17.52 6.10 -16.93
CA ARG A 198 17.66 4.72 -17.40
C ARG A 198 17.23 3.75 -16.31
N SER A 199 16.48 2.72 -16.69
CA SER A 199 16.16 1.62 -15.78
C SER A 199 17.38 0.69 -15.69
N HIS A 200 18.16 0.85 -14.63
CA HIS A 200 19.37 0.08 -14.38
C HIS A 200 19.36 -0.34 -12.91
N ASN A 201 19.03 -1.60 -12.65
CA ASN A 201 18.88 -2.11 -11.27
C ASN A 201 20.06 -3.00 -10.94
N VAL A 202 20.82 -2.63 -9.91
CA VAL A 202 22.01 -3.33 -9.45
C VAL A 202 21.79 -3.82 -8.02
N LEU A 203 21.83 -5.13 -7.83
CA LEU A 203 21.90 -5.75 -6.52
C LEU A 203 23.34 -5.69 -6.01
N LEU A 204 23.52 -5.04 -4.87
CA LEU A 204 24.77 -4.96 -4.14
C LEU A 204 24.65 -5.82 -2.86
N PRO A 205 25.34 -6.96 -2.80
CA PRO A 205 25.43 -7.75 -1.57
C PRO A 205 26.00 -6.90 -0.43
N GLY A 206 25.33 -6.91 0.73
CA GLY A 206 25.80 -6.26 1.96
C GLY A 206 26.49 -7.25 2.89
N SER A 207 26.45 -6.95 4.20
CA SER A 207 26.74 -7.92 5.27
C SER A 207 25.75 -9.10 5.26
N TYR A 208 25.97 -10.08 6.13
CA TYR A 208 25.23 -11.35 6.23
C TYR A 208 23.69 -11.24 6.15
N ASP A 209 23.12 -10.12 6.57
CA ASP A 209 21.70 -9.83 6.74
C ASP A 209 21.15 -8.73 5.81
N ARG A 210 22.00 -8.16 4.94
CA ARG A 210 21.69 -6.93 4.19
C ARG A 210 21.96 -7.07 2.71
N VAL A 211 21.09 -6.45 1.92
CA VAL A 211 21.29 -6.22 0.48
C VAL A 211 20.75 -4.86 0.11
N ASN A 212 21.34 -4.25 -0.91
CA ASN A 212 20.81 -3.03 -1.49
C ASN A 212 20.52 -3.26 -2.96
N ILE A 213 19.38 -2.78 -3.43
CA ILE A 213 19.12 -2.62 -4.85
C ILE A 213 19.35 -1.15 -5.15
N VAL A 214 20.18 -0.83 -6.14
CA VAL A 214 20.53 0.55 -6.50
C VAL A 214 20.17 0.79 -7.95
N ASN A 215 19.65 1.97 -8.26
CA ASN A 215 19.65 2.48 -9.62
C ASN A 215 20.61 3.68 -9.71
N PRO A 216 21.84 3.49 -10.23
CA PRO A 216 22.85 4.53 -10.30
C PRO A 216 22.42 5.73 -11.16
N ASP A 217 21.68 5.48 -12.24
CA ASP A 217 21.20 6.51 -13.17
C ASP A 217 20.07 7.35 -12.55
N LEU A 218 19.30 6.76 -11.61
CA LEU A 218 18.28 7.44 -10.83
C LEU A 218 18.83 8.10 -9.55
N GLY A 219 20.00 7.66 -9.07
CA GLY A 219 20.56 8.10 -7.80
C GLY A 219 19.78 7.61 -6.57
N ALA A 220 19.07 6.47 -6.67
CA ALA A 220 18.23 5.95 -5.59
C ALA A 220 18.60 4.51 -5.21
N GLN A 221 18.20 4.09 -4.01
CA GLN A 221 18.34 2.69 -3.57
C GLN A 221 17.14 2.19 -2.78
N LEU A 222 16.92 0.89 -2.81
CA LEU A 222 16.10 0.14 -1.86
C LEU A 222 17.04 -0.70 -0.98
N ALA A 223 17.23 -0.25 0.25
CA ALA A 223 17.96 -1.01 1.26
C ALA A 223 17.05 -2.06 1.87
N PHE A 224 17.60 -3.23 2.16
CA PHE A 224 16.91 -4.34 2.78
C PHE A 224 17.74 -4.92 3.93
N SER A 225 17.07 -5.27 5.03
CA SER A 225 17.65 -6.00 6.15
C SER A 225 16.69 -7.09 6.62
N PHE A 226 17.24 -8.20 7.05
CA PHE A 226 16.47 -9.34 7.56
C PHE A 226 16.92 -9.71 8.96
N ASP A 227 15.97 -10.02 9.84
CA ASP A 227 16.26 -10.49 11.19
C ASP A 227 15.27 -11.58 11.59
N THR A 228 15.77 -12.64 12.22
CA THR A 228 14.93 -13.72 12.76
C THR A 228 15.50 -14.24 14.05
N ASP A 229 14.63 -14.82 14.84
CA ASP A 229 14.99 -15.43 16.12
C ASP A 229 15.96 -16.63 15.98
N ASP A 230 15.86 -17.38 14.88
CA ASP A 230 16.48 -18.71 14.77
C ASP A 230 17.43 -18.87 13.56
N ILE A 231 17.39 -17.95 12.60
CA ILE A 231 18.15 -18.02 11.34
C ILE A 231 19.11 -16.83 11.27
N ASN A 232 20.39 -17.11 11.51
CA ASN A 232 21.45 -16.11 11.35
C ASN A 232 21.65 -15.66 9.89
N GLN A 233 21.23 -16.46 8.90
CA GLN A 233 21.24 -16.09 7.49
C GLN A 233 20.26 -16.94 6.66
N PRO A 234 19.39 -16.35 5.83
CA PRO A 234 18.60 -17.10 4.86
C PRO A 234 19.51 -17.91 3.95
N SER A 235 19.23 -19.20 3.81
CA SER A 235 19.95 -20.03 2.83
C SER A 235 19.75 -19.46 1.41
N GLY A 236 20.84 -19.32 0.64
CA GLY A 236 20.77 -18.73 -0.71
C GLY A 236 20.76 -17.21 -0.75
N TRP A 237 21.20 -16.53 0.33
CA TRP A 237 21.47 -15.10 0.29
C TRP A 237 22.47 -14.77 -0.84
N PRO A 238 22.25 -13.70 -1.63
CA PRO A 238 23.11 -13.40 -2.77
C PRO A 238 24.51 -13.02 -2.29
N SER A 239 25.53 -13.76 -2.75
CA SER A 239 26.94 -13.46 -2.50
C SER A 239 27.57 -12.59 -3.59
N ASN A 240 26.95 -12.56 -4.76
CA ASN A 240 27.43 -11.85 -5.95
C ASN A 240 26.42 -10.78 -6.34
N GLY A 241 26.91 -9.70 -6.95
CA GLY A 241 26.04 -8.69 -7.55
C GLY A 241 25.26 -9.25 -8.73
N LEU A 242 24.08 -8.69 -8.95
CA LEU A 242 23.24 -8.95 -10.12
C LEU A 242 22.86 -7.60 -10.73
N GLU A 243 22.85 -7.48 -12.04
CA GLU A 243 22.40 -6.28 -12.72
C GLU A 243 21.35 -6.61 -13.79
N THR A 244 20.38 -5.71 -13.95
CA THR A 244 19.35 -5.81 -14.98
C THR A 244 19.07 -4.42 -15.57
N TYR A 245 18.68 -4.41 -16.83
CA TYR A 245 18.29 -3.20 -17.55
C TYR A 245 16.84 -3.34 -18.01
N ASP A 246 16.06 -2.27 -17.90
CA ASP A 246 14.66 -2.18 -18.38
C ASP A 246 13.69 -3.24 -17.82
N HIS A 247 14.15 -4.03 -16.85
CA HIS A 247 13.43 -5.10 -16.16
C HIS A 247 13.71 -5.02 -14.65
N PRO A 248 12.78 -5.49 -13.80
CA PRO A 248 13.08 -5.67 -12.39
C PRO A 248 14.19 -6.72 -12.22
N LEU A 249 14.93 -6.63 -11.12
CA LEU A 249 15.67 -7.80 -10.62
C LEU A 249 14.67 -8.92 -10.38
N ASP A 250 15.08 -10.17 -10.59
CA ASP A 250 14.28 -11.36 -10.28
C ASP A 250 15.08 -12.21 -9.30
N LEU A 251 14.86 -11.95 -8.01
CA LEU A 251 15.54 -12.66 -6.94
C LEU A 251 14.53 -13.10 -5.90
N ARG A 252 14.34 -14.41 -5.84
CA ARG A 252 13.53 -15.09 -4.83
C ARG A 252 14.42 -16.01 -4.00
N ILE A 253 14.38 -15.82 -2.69
CA ILE A 253 15.21 -16.56 -1.74
C ILE A 253 14.29 -17.48 -0.92
N PRO A 254 14.11 -18.75 -1.33
CA PRO A 254 13.23 -19.68 -0.65
C PRO A 254 13.77 -20.09 0.71
N GLN A 255 12.90 -20.16 1.70
CA GLN A 255 13.22 -20.53 3.07
C GLN A 255 12.24 -21.58 3.59
N ARG A 256 12.67 -22.28 4.64
CA ARG A 256 11.86 -23.24 5.38
C ARG A 256 11.95 -22.93 6.86
N LEU A 257 10.80 -22.82 7.51
CA LEU A 257 10.70 -22.68 8.96
C LEU A 257 10.07 -23.94 9.54
N HIS A 258 10.78 -24.62 10.43
CA HIS A 258 10.26 -25.77 11.15
C HIS A 258 9.56 -25.31 12.42
N LEU A 259 8.25 -25.53 12.50
CA LEU A 259 7.42 -25.16 13.65
C LEU A 259 7.15 -26.39 14.50
N THR A 260 7.54 -26.33 15.78
CA THR A 260 7.17 -27.35 16.77
C THR A 260 5.66 -27.29 17.06
N PRO A 261 5.06 -28.34 17.64
CA PRO A 261 3.64 -28.32 18.00
C PRO A 261 3.30 -27.14 18.91
N LEU A 262 2.19 -26.45 18.62
CA LEU A 262 1.65 -25.38 19.46
C LEU A 262 2.63 -24.21 19.73
N SER A 263 3.59 -23.98 18.83
CA SER A 263 4.57 -22.90 18.96
C SER A 263 4.34 -21.77 17.96
N SER A 264 4.93 -20.62 18.26
CA SER A 264 4.93 -19.44 17.40
C SER A 264 6.34 -18.97 17.16
N HIS A 265 6.64 -18.56 15.92
CA HIS A 265 7.91 -18.00 15.52
C HIS A 265 7.68 -16.66 14.82
N THR A 266 8.58 -15.70 15.07
CA THR A 266 8.53 -14.37 14.45
C THR A 266 9.67 -14.19 13.46
N ILE A 267 9.35 -13.63 12.30
CA ILE A 267 10.30 -13.31 11.23
C ILE A 267 10.09 -11.85 10.84
N ASP A 268 11.14 -11.05 10.88
CA ASP A 268 11.08 -9.63 10.56
C ASP A 268 11.94 -9.31 9.32
N CYS A 269 11.45 -8.41 8.48
CA CYS A 269 12.29 -7.77 7.48
C CYS A 269 12.01 -6.27 7.39
N LYS A 270 13.07 -5.52 7.09
CA LYS A 270 13.02 -4.07 6.92
C LYS A 270 13.40 -3.69 5.51
N PHE A 271 12.70 -2.70 4.98
CA PHE A 271 12.99 -2.07 3.70
C PHE A 271 13.10 -0.57 3.90
N ARG A 272 13.89 0.07 3.05
CA ARG A 272 13.96 1.52 3.00
C ARG A 272 14.28 1.99 1.59
N LEU A 273 13.34 2.68 0.95
CA LEU A 273 13.57 3.37 -0.31
C LEU A 273 14.17 4.75 0.00
N LEU A 274 15.31 5.07 -0.62
CA LEU A 274 16.06 6.31 -0.36
C LEU A 274 16.38 7.04 -1.65
N PRO A 275 16.41 8.38 -1.61
CA PRO A 275 16.76 9.22 -2.75
C PRO A 275 18.27 9.46 -2.88
N HIS A 276 19.06 8.48 -2.47
CA HIS A 276 20.52 8.47 -2.58
C HIS A 276 21.02 7.03 -2.60
N THR A 277 22.28 6.85 -2.98
CA THR A 277 22.96 5.54 -3.03
C THR A 277 23.90 5.30 -1.83
N GLN A 278 23.98 6.24 -0.89
CA GLN A 278 24.81 6.09 0.32
C GLN A 278 24.29 4.98 1.23
N PRO A 279 25.14 4.12 1.81
CA PRO A 279 24.70 3.01 2.66
C PRO A 279 23.74 3.44 3.77
N HIS A 280 22.61 2.73 3.91
CA HIS A 280 21.67 2.95 4.99
C HIS A 280 22.02 2.11 6.21
N SER A 281 22.02 2.73 7.38
CA SER A 281 22.03 2.01 8.65
C SER A 281 20.62 1.93 9.17
N PHE A 282 20.03 0.74 9.15
CA PHE A 282 18.78 0.51 9.84
C PHE A 282 18.95 0.78 11.32
N THR A 283 17.98 1.49 11.91
CA THR A 283 17.82 1.53 13.35
C THR A 283 17.67 0.11 13.86
N SER A 284 18.25 -0.21 15.02
CA SER A 284 18.01 -1.52 15.64
C SER A 284 16.51 -1.74 15.77
N LEU A 285 16.03 -2.96 15.54
CA LEU A 285 14.63 -3.28 15.75
C LEU A 285 14.21 -2.80 17.14
N PRO A 286 13.11 -2.04 17.28
CA PRO A 286 12.52 -1.86 18.59
C PRO A 286 12.30 -3.26 19.15
N ARG A 287 12.76 -3.46 20.40
CA ARG A 287 12.69 -4.74 21.13
C ARG A 287 11.32 -5.36 20.87
N LYS A 288 11.29 -6.61 20.34
CA LYS A 288 10.12 -7.32 19.80
C LYS A 288 8.81 -6.67 20.24
N PRO A 289 7.99 -6.13 19.30
CA PRO A 289 6.68 -5.65 19.71
C PRO A 289 6.01 -6.82 20.45
N GLN A 290 5.57 -6.58 21.70
CA GLN A 290 4.80 -7.56 22.46
C GLN A 290 3.43 -7.68 21.80
N ILE A 291 3.39 -8.23 20.60
CA ILE A 291 2.20 -8.72 19.95
C ILE A 291 1.97 -10.05 20.65
N HIS A 292 1.37 -10.02 21.84
CA HIS A 292 0.84 -11.23 22.43
C HIS A 292 -0.27 -11.70 21.48
N PRO A 293 -0.12 -12.86 20.80
CA PRO A 293 -1.25 -13.51 20.18
C PRO A 293 -2.14 -13.91 21.34
N LYS A 294 -3.13 -13.08 21.67
CA LYS A 294 -4.14 -13.48 22.63
C LYS A 294 -4.82 -14.69 22.03
N ASN A 295 -4.73 -15.82 22.74
CA ASN A 295 -5.42 -17.07 22.45
C ASN A 295 -6.77 -16.80 21.79
N SER A 296 -6.93 -17.28 20.54
CA SER A 296 -8.08 -17.83 19.81
C SER A 296 -9.54 -17.61 20.23
N ASP A 297 -9.86 -16.75 21.19
CA ASP A 297 -11.17 -16.12 21.26
C ASP A 297 -11.12 -14.92 20.31
N HIS A 298 -11.67 -15.10 19.10
CA HIS A 298 -11.85 -14.09 18.06
C HIS A 298 -12.56 -12.78 18.52
N ASN A 299 -12.83 -12.61 19.82
CA ASN A 299 -13.57 -11.50 20.41
C ASN A 299 -12.77 -10.56 21.32
N THR A 300 -11.47 -10.79 21.59
CA THR A 300 -10.72 -9.89 22.49
C THR A 300 -9.35 -9.46 21.98
N SER A 301 -9.35 -8.82 20.81
CA SER A 301 -8.22 -7.99 20.35
C SER A 301 -7.76 -7.05 21.50
N PRO A 302 -6.45 -6.83 21.72
CA PRO A 302 -5.98 -5.81 22.66
C PRO A 302 -6.73 -4.51 22.38
N SER A 303 -7.41 -3.96 23.39
CA SER A 303 -8.25 -2.76 23.23
C SER A 303 -7.44 -1.73 22.45
N PRO A 304 -7.75 -1.48 21.17
CA PRO A 304 -7.08 -0.42 20.45
C PRO A 304 -7.31 0.84 21.28
N SER A 305 -6.34 1.75 21.27
CA SER A 305 -6.64 3.12 21.69
C SER A 305 -7.97 3.50 21.04
N PRO A 306 -8.96 3.98 21.82
CA PRO A 306 -10.30 4.18 21.30
C PRO A 306 -10.17 5.04 20.06
N SER A 307 -10.68 4.53 18.94
CA SER A 307 -10.54 5.20 17.65
C SER A 307 -10.96 6.66 17.83
N PRO A 308 -10.17 7.64 17.37
CA PRO A 308 -10.58 9.03 17.48
C PRO A 308 -11.87 9.28 16.70
N TRP A 309 -12.23 8.37 15.78
CA TRP A 309 -13.44 8.40 14.98
C TRP A 309 -14.67 7.94 15.77
N LYS A 310 -15.71 8.77 15.80
CA LYS A 310 -16.98 8.40 16.44
C LYS A 310 -17.74 7.41 15.55
N GLN A 311 -18.38 6.41 16.16
CA GLN A 311 -19.14 5.37 15.47
C GLN A 311 -18.30 4.61 14.41
N PRO A 312 -17.17 3.98 14.82
CA PRO A 312 -16.24 3.30 13.90
C PRO A 312 -16.88 2.12 13.16
N THR A 313 -18.03 1.64 13.63
CA THR A 313 -18.78 0.54 13.04
C THR A 313 -19.59 0.95 11.81
N THR A 314 -19.77 2.25 11.54
CA THR A 314 -20.61 2.73 10.43
C THR A 314 -19.84 2.84 9.11
N PRO A 315 -20.50 2.61 7.95
CA PRO A 315 -19.87 2.77 6.65
C PRO A 315 -19.38 4.20 6.38
N THR A 316 -20.13 5.20 6.85
CA THR A 316 -19.78 6.61 6.62
C THR A 316 -18.49 6.98 7.35
N THR A 317 -18.38 6.62 8.64
CA THR A 317 -17.16 6.85 9.42
C THR A 317 -15.97 6.12 8.80
N TYR A 318 -16.17 4.89 8.35
CA TYR A 318 -15.11 4.12 7.69
C TYR A 318 -14.61 4.79 6.41
N ILE A 319 -15.51 5.22 5.52
CA ILE A 319 -15.12 5.89 4.26
C ILE A 319 -14.37 7.18 4.54
N LEU A 320 -14.87 8.01 5.46
CA LEU A 320 -14.24 9.28 5.83
C LEU A 320 -12.84 9.04 6.42
N ARG A 321 -12.73 8.10 7.37
CA ARG A 321 -11.46 7.70 7.95
C ARG A 321 -10.48 7.25 6.88
N ARG A 322 -10.87 6.32 6.01
CA ARG A 322 -9.98 5.79 4.97
C ARG A 322 -9.59 6.84 3.95
N ALA A 323 -10.47 7.77 3.59
CA ALA A 323 -10.14 8.87 2.69
C ALA A 323 -9.15 9.85 3.34
N THR A 324 -9.38 10.24 4.60
CA THR A 324 -8.45 11.10 5.35
C THR A 324 -7.10 10.42 5.55
N ASP A 325 -7.10 9.16 6.00
CA ASP A 325 -5.89 8.35 6.18
C ASP A 325 -5.10 8.29 4.87
N TYR A 326 -5.76 7.96 3.75
CA TYR A 326 -5.12 7.86 2.43
C TYR A 326 -4.47 9.18 1.99
N ILE A 327 -5.15 10.31 2.19
CA ILE A 327 -4.57 11.61 1.85
C ILE A 327 -3.33 11.86 2.72
N LEU A 328 -3.45 11.72 4.04
CA LEU A 328 -2.35 11.98 4.97
C LEU A 328 -1.17 11.04 4.77
N SER A 329 -1.41 9.76 4.51
CA SER A 329 -0.36 8.75 4.46
C SER A 329 0.28 8.58 3.09
N ALA A 330 -0.53 8.61 2.02
CA ALA A 330 -0.07 8.31 0.67
C ALA A 330 0.04 9.56 -0.20
N CYS A 331 -0.73 10.62 0.09
CA CYS A 331 -0.76 11.81 -0.77
C CYS A 331 0.01 13.01 -0.21
N THR A 332 0.50 12.96 1.04
CA THR A 332 1.33 14.02 1.59
C THR A 332 2.82 13.67 1.52
N ILE A 333 3.61 14.62 1.06
CA ILE A 333 5.05 14.47 0.89
C ILE A 333 5.74 15.62 1.61
N PRO A 334 6.41 15.39 2.75
CA PRO A 334 7.26 16.40 3.36
C PRO A 334 8.42 16.70 2.39
N VAL A 335 8.50 17.95 1.92
CA VAL A 335 9.58 18.41 1.02
C VAL A 335 10.62 19.23 1.77
N SER A 336 10.25 19.78 2.93
CA SER A 336 11.15 20.46 3.87
C SER A 336 10.52 20.45 5.28
N PRO A 337 11.23 20.90 6.33
CA PRO A 337 10.66 21.04 7.67
C PRO A 337 9.47 22.01 7.75
N LEU A 338 9.29 22.87 6.75
CA LEU A 338 8.27 23.93 6.74
C LEU A 338 7.23 23.73 5.63
N ALA A 339 7.38 22.71 4.79
CA ALA A 339 6.53 22.54 3.61
C ALA A 339 6.21 21.07 3.33
N THR A 340 4.94 20.84 3.05
CA THR A 340 4.38 19.55 2.63
C THR A 340 3.70 19.73 1.29
N CYS A 341 4.10 18.93 0.31
CA CYS A 341 3.41 18.82 -0.97
C CYS A 341 2.24 17.85 -0.85
N ILE A 342 1.17 18.12 -1.60
CA ILE A 342 0.05 17.19 -1.77
C ILE A 342 0.02 16.73 -3.23
N ILE A 343 -0.05 15.43 -3.43
CA ILE A 343 -0.24 14.81 -4.74
C ILE A 343 -1.66 14.25 -4.87
N THR A 344 -2.10 14.09 -6.12
CA THR A 344 -3.44 13.58 -6.42
C THR A 344 -3.57 12.11 -6.00
N ASP A 345 -2.56 11.30 -6.32
CA ASP A 345 -2.57 9.86 -6.05
C ASP A 345 -1.15 9.29 -6.09
N HIS A 346 -0.75 8.44 -5.14
CA HIS A 346 0.62 7.91 -5.08
C HIS A 346 0.98 6.91 -6.18
N VAL A 347 0.00 6.38 -6.91
CA VAL A 347 0.17 5.32 -7.92
C VAL A 347 -0.06 5.87 -9.31
N ALA A 348 -1.28 6.32 -9.59
CA ALA A 348 -1.75 6.66 -10.91
C ALA A 348 -1.33 8.07 -11.33
N LEU A 349 -1.24 8.99 -10.37
CA LEU A 349 -0.99 10.40 -10.59
C LEU A 349 -0.18 11.05 -9.47
N PRO A 350 1.11 10.67 -9.29
CA PRO A 350 1.99 11.18 -8.22
C PRO A 350 2.47 12.62 -8.47
N LEU A 351 1.51 13.51 -8.74
CA LEU A 351 1.65 14.91 -9.10
C LEU A 351 0.57 15.71 -8.37
N GLY A 352 0.89 16.94 -7.99
CA GLY A 352 -0.11 17.88 -7.49
C GLY A 352 -1.01 18.33 -8.64
N TRP A 353 -2.33 18.22 -8.47
CA TRP A 353 -3.30 18.78 -9.40
C TRP A 353 -4.24 19.70 -8.64
N ASN A 354 -4.21 21.01 -8.95
CA ASN A 354 -4.86 22.04 -8.12
C ASN A 354 -6.32 21.73 -7.78
N ARG A 355 -7.10 21.19 -8.73
CA ARG A 355 -8.50 20.81 -8.49
C ARG A 355 -8.62 19.66 -7.48
N ASP A 356 -7.81 18.63 -7.62
CA ASP A 356 -7.88 17.43 -6.79
C ASP A 356 -7.30 17.73 -5.39
N ASN A 357 -6.15 18.42 -5.35
CA ASN A 357 -5.53 18.95 -4.14
C ASN A 357 -6.48 19.87 -3.35
N TYR A 358 -7.25 20.72 -4.03
CA TYR A 358 -8.26 21.57 -3.38
C TYR A 358 -9.25 20.70 -2.60
N TRP A 359 -9.84 19.68 -3.22
CA TRP A 359 -10.82 18.82 -2.54
C TRP A 359 -10.21 17.97 -1.44
N GLN A 360 -8.98 17.49 -1.62
CA GLN A 360 -8.24 16.79 -0.56
C GLN A 360 -8.04 17.72 0.65
N LEU A 361 -7.55 18.95 0.43
CA LEU A 361 -7.37 19.95 1.48
C LEU A 361 -8.68 20.32 2.18
N ARG A 362 -9.77 20.49 1.41
CA ARG A 362 -11.10 20.76 1.98
C ARG A 362 -11.60 19.62 2.86
N LEU A 363 -11.33 18.37 2.50
CA LEU A 363 -11.66 17.22 3.34
C LEU A 363 -10.81 17.21 4.63
N LEU A 364 -9.52 17.50 4.53
CA LEU A 364 -8.63 17.59 5.69
C LEU A 364 -9.06 18.72 6.65
N GLU A 365 -9.32 19.92 6.13
CA GLU A 365 -9.84 21.07 6.89
C GLU A 365 -11.18 20.74 7.55
N ALA A 366 -12.11 20.11 6.83
CA ALA A 366 -13.36 19.67 7.43
C ALA A 366 -13.08 18.68 8.58
N SER A 367 -12.25 17.67 8.36
CA SER A 367 -11.95 16.64 9.37
C SER A 367 -11.32 17.21 10.66
N SER A 368 -10.47 18.24 10.54
CA SER A 368 -9.79 18.88 11.69
C SER A 368 -10.75 19.75 12.53
N HIS A 369 -11.67 20.47 11.88
CA HIS A 369 -12.69 21.29 12.58
C HIS A 369 -13.82 20.47 13.19
N LEU A 370 -13.92 19.18 12.88
CA LEU A 370 -15.07 18.37 13.26
C LEU A 370 -14.91 17.57 14.55
N GLY A 371 -13.78 17.70 15.27
CA GLY A 371 -13.48 16.82 16.41
C GLY A 371 -13.65 15.33 16.05
N VAL A 372 -13.39 15.02 14.76
CA VAL A 372 -13.46 13.73 14.04
C VAL A 372 -14.88 13.22 13.65
N LEU A 373 -15.82 14.13 13.33
CA LEU A 373 -17.10 13.91 12.62
C LEU A 373 -18.20 13.14 13.38
N SER A 374 -19.06 13.90 14.07
CA SER A 374 -20.40 13.45 14.52
C SER A 374 -21.32 14.63 14.86
N SER A 375 -22.19 14.98 13.92
CA SER A 375 -23.50 15.58 14.24
C SER A 375 -24.52 15.15 13.17
N ARG A 376 -25.76 14.84 13.58
CA ARG A 376 -26.87 14.43 12.69
C ARG A 376 -27.22 15.44 11.60
N LYS A 377 -26.69 16.66 11.63
CA LYS A 377 -26.92 17.69 10.59
C LYS A 377 -26.06 17.48 9.34
N THR A 378 -24.89 16.86 9.44
CA THR A 378 -23.93 16.77 8.32
C THR A 378 -24.28 15.69 7.31
N THR A 379 -25.04 14.66 7.71
CA THR A 379 -25.53 13.58 6.82
C THR A 379 -26.42 14.13 5.68
N ARG A 380 -27.02 15.31 5.84
CA ARG A 380 -27.80 15.97 4.78
C ARG A 380 -26.97 16.66 3.70
N VAL A 381 -25.73 17.08 4.00
CA VAL A 381 -24.90 17.83 3.04
C VAL A 381 -24.16 16.89 2.08
N LEU A 382 -23.77 15.70 2.54
CA LEU A 382 -23.22 14.66 1.64
C LEU A 382 -24.31 13.96 0.82
N ALA A 383 -25.53 13.82 1.36
CA ALA A 383 -26.68 13.32 0.62
C ALA A 383 -27.20 14.30 -0.46
N SER A 384 -26.85 15.59 -0.40
CA SER A 384 -27.21 16.59 -1.42
C SER A 384 -26.16 16.75 -2.53
N VAL A 385 -24.98 16.13 -2.40
CA VAL A 385 -23.87 16.25 -3.37
C VAL A 385 -23.73 14.99 -4.24
N VAL A 386 -24.35 13.88 -3.85
CA VAL A 386 -24.62 12.75 -4.73
C VAL A 386 -26.04 12.91 -5.25
N PRO A 387 -26.27 13.32 -6.51
CA PRO A 387 -27.62 13.34 -7.06
C PRO A 387 -28.13 11.89 -7.06
N GLY A 388 -29.18 11.64 -6.28
CA GLY A 388 -30.02 10.48 -6.52
C GLY A 388 -30.64 10.63 -7.91
N ASP A 389 -30.76 9.50 -8.61
CA ASP A 389 -31.28 9.40 -9.98
C ASP A 389 -32.48 10.34 -10.21
N GLY A 390 -32.22 11.38 -10.99
CA GLY A 390 -33.15 12.48 -11.24
C GLY A 390 -32.63 13.34 -12.38
N GLU A 391 -32.96 12.91 -13.60
CA GLU A 391 -32.94 13.61 -14.89
C GLU A 391 -31.94 14.76 -15.09
N ALA A 392 -30.96 14.47 -15.93
CA ALA A 392 -30.07 15.46 -16.51
C ALA A 392 -30.81 16.37 -17.50
N GLU A 393 -31.19 17.57 -17.08
CA GLU A 393 -31.41 18.70 -17.99
C GLU A 393 -30.65 19.95 -17.53
N GLY A 394 -29.75 20.43 -18.40
CA GLY A 394 -29.54 21.87 -18.59
C GLY A 394 -28.54 22.60 -17.68
N TRP A 395 -27.23 22.38 -17.87
CA TRP A 395 -26.23 23.42 -17.56
C TRP A 395 -25.89 24.20 -18.84
N ARG A 396 -26.72 25.19 -19.17
CA ARG A 396 -26.32 26.33 -20.03
C ARG A 396 -25.74 27.43 -19.14
N GLY A 397 -24.62 28.00 -19.60
CA GLY A 397 -23.71 28.80 -18.80
C GLY A 397 -24.26 30.06 -18.15
N VAL A 398 -23.55 30.50 -17.11
CA VAL A 398 -23.64 31.84 -16.53
C VAL A 398 -22.20 32.37 -16.34
N PRO A 399 -21.94 33.67 -16.62
CA PRO A 399 -20.60 34.20 -16.85
C PRO A 399 -19.81 34.45 -15.56
N ILE A 400 -18.49 34.42 -15.70
CA ILE A 400 -17.51 34.81 -14.68
C ILE A 400 -17.72 36.30 -14.36
N GLY A 401 -18.29 36.57 -13.18
CA GLY A 401 -18.45 37.90 -12.61
C GLY A 401 -17.58 38.06 -11.38
N SER A 402 -16.75 39.11 -11.41
CA SER A 402 -15.88 39.61 -10.35
C SER A 402 -16.45 39.53 -8.93
N ALA A 403 -15.66 38.99 -8.00
CA ALA A 403 -15.79 39.29 -6.58
C ALA A 403 -14.39 39.53 -5.98
N VAL A 404 -14.07 40.82 -5.91
CA VAL A 404 -13.08 41.38 -4.98
C VAL A 404 -13.61 41.16 -3.57
N LEU A 405 -12.80 40.59 -2.68
CA LEU A 405 -13.01 40.69 -1.24
C LEU A 405 -11.65 40.87 -0.56
N SER A 406 -11.38 42.14 -0.26
CA SER A 406 -10.42 42.59 0.74
C SER A 406 -11.02 42.46 2.15
N VAL A 407 -10.11 42.63 3.13
CA VAL A 407 -10.31 42.90 4.57
C VAL A 407 -10.40 41.62 5.43
N ALA A 408 -9.58 41.40 6.47
CA ALA A 408 -8.60 42.21 7.21
C ALA A 408 -7.37 41.37 7.60
#